data_AF-A0A4Z1K2I0-F1
#
_entry.id   AF-A0A4Z1K2I0-F1
#
_cell.length_a   1.000
_cell.length_b   1.000
_cell.length_c   1.000
_cell.angle_alpha   90.00
_cell.angle_beta   90.00
_cell.angle_gamma   90.00
#
_symmetry.space_group_name_H-M   'P 1'
#
loop_
_entity.id
_entity.type
_entity.pdbx_description
1 polymer ?
#
loop_
_entity_poly.entity_id
_entity_poly.type
_entity_poly.pdbx_seq_one_letter_code
_entity_poly.pdbx_strand_id
1 'polypeptide(L)'
;MSLLFYKRPDYTNKVNGPLNATECQRYAARAKNSERSIPPGLRFEDVIENQSLPPCSLSDFMDFLVYIEHDAENLQFYLWYKDYARRFEALSDYEKKLSPEWVPETNEPSALAKDAEKNEGRRRNPPMDISDFNDMADFDADVKSKDGQSRTNLSRADSALGSPTAPSVLSSSTGGRSGEKPSQAGLKWQPFTVQPMREEVNRIMRHYLAFNSARELNLSHKDRALCLHALQHTTHPSAFLPAVTITEAALRGQSHPNFIRWSICNGNKPRVFFVRTMGVSNTIFGFVIAILLTLSSVSRWWRIFAGLQWFLGISCLIAAYKGLCLIMHQSHNRNLRPWEQILQQEAADEESGRHSFESSSERRFKMTTRTGDDHDKQSDGVTISETSTMSSFGPKNDVQEFEEKWNKIYKKKNLARKIFDKTTWTQDENLRFLQDKIVIGALAWSLIITAPLTIIFVALPKGKFY
;
A
#
# COMPACT_ATOMS: atom_id res chain seq x y z
N MET A 1 -0.37 3.13 26.93
CA MET A 1 -0.66 4.08 25.84
C MET A 1 -1.91 4.86 26.21
N SER A 2 -1.87 6.19 26.17
CA SER A 2 -3.05 7.03 26.48
C SER A 2 -4.19 6.67 25.52
N LEU A 3 -5.23 6.03 26.06
CA LEU A 3 -6.36 5.44 25.33
C LEU A 3 -7.21 6.48 24.56
N LEU A 4 -7.06 7.77 24.89
CA LEU A 4 -7.84 8.88 24.30
C LEU A 4 -7.26 9.45 23.00
N PHE A 5 -5.97 9.22 22.70
CA PHE A 5 -5.31 9.87 21.57
C PHE A 5 -4.56 8.86 20.70
N TYR A 6 -5.30 8.19 19.81
CA TYR A 6 -4.66 7.41 18.76
C TYR A 6 -3.77 8.31 17.88
N LYS A 7 -2.47 8.00 17.87
CA LYS A 7 -1.48 8.60 16.97
C LYS A 7 -1.38 7.72 15.71
N ARG A 8 -1.93 8.25 14.62
CA ARG A 8 -1.85 7.63 13.29
C ARG A 8 -0.38 7.50 12.85
N PRO A 9 0.05 6.37 12.26
CA PRO A 9 1.39 6.22 11.70
C PRO A 9 1.72 7.35 10.73
N ASP A 10 2.97 7.80 10.74
CA ASP A 10 3.50 8.78 9.79
C ASP A 10 3.66 8.12 8.41
N TYR A 11 3.34 8.85 7.35
CA TYR A 11 3.49 8.34 5.99
C TYR A 11 4.97 8.28 5.60
N THR A 12 5.38 7.20 4.95
CA THR A 12 6.77 7.03 4.49
C THR A 12 6.80 6.74 2.99
N ASN A 13 7.64 7.47 2.25
CA ASN A 13 7.83 7.28 0.82
C ASN A 13 8.74 6.08 0.54
N LYS A 14 8.49 5.39 -0.58
CA LYS A 14 9.38 4.38 -1.16
C LYS A 14 10.67 5.07 -1.63
N VAL A 15 11.80 4.44 -1.37
CA VAL A 15 13.09 4.90 -1.89
C VAL A 15 13.22 4.48 -3.36
N ASN A 16 13.64 5.41 -4.20
CA ASN A 16 13.94 5.14 -5.61
C ASN A 16 15.35 4.55 -5.74
N GLY A 17 15.47 3.46 -6.50
CA GLY A 17 16.75 2.79 -6.74
C GLY A 17 17.08 1.68 -5.73
N PRO A 18 18.25 1.02 -5.91
CA PRO A 18 18.65 -0.11 -5.08
C PRO A 18 18.84 0.32 -3.63
N LEU A 19 18.32 -0.48 -2.70
CA LEU A 19 18.45 -0.19 -1.28
C LEU A 19 19.91 -0.15 -0.84
N ASN A 20 20.25 0.85 -0.03
CA ASN A 20 21.52 0.90 0.68
C ASN A 20 21.41 0.30 2.10
N ALA A 21 22.55 0.05 2.74
CA ALA A 21 22.59 -0.53 4.08
C ALA A 21 21.85 0.34 5.13
N THR A 22 21.89 1.66 4.99
CA THR A 22 21.21 2.57 5.92
C THR A 22 19.69 2.52 5.79
N GLU A 23 19.18 2.29 4.59
CA GLU A 23 17.74 2.14 4.32
C GLU A 23 17.22 0.80 4.84
N CYS A 24 17.97 -0.28 4.62
CA CYS A 24 17.64 -1.58 5.22
C CYS A 24 17.54 -1.47 6.75
N GLN A 25 18.48 -0.76 7.39
CA GLN A 25 18.44 -0.50 8.83
C GLN A 25 17.23 0.36 9.23
N ARG A 26 16.87 1.38 8.44
CA ARG A 26 15.68 2.21 8.69
C ARG A 26 14.40 1.37 8.62
N TYR A 27 14.27 0.46 7.65
CA TYR A 27 13.13 -0.44 7.56
C TYR A 27 13.02 -1.33 8.79
N ALA A 28 14.12 -1.97 9.20
CA ALA A 28 14.15 -2.81 10.39
C ALA A 28 13.80 -2.03 11.66
N ALA A 29 14.31 -0.80 11.81
CA ALA A 29 13.99 0.06 12.95
C ALA A 29 12.51 0.49 12.96
N ARG A 30 11.94 0.81 11.80
CA ARG A 30 10.52 1.16 11.67
C ARG A 30 9.61 -0.02 11.95
N ALA A 31 9.94 -1.21 11.45
CA ALA A 31 9.18 -2.44 11.69
C ALA A 31 9.04 -2.72 13.20
N LYS A 32 10.10 -2.53 13.98
CA LYS A 32 10.05 -2.66 15.45
C LYS A 32 9.17 -1.61 16.14
N ASN A 33 9.04 -0.43 15.55
CA ASN A 33 8.27 0.68 16.13
C ASN A 33 6.79 0.66 15.70
N SER A 34 6.48 0.17 14.50
CA SER A 34 5.12 0.18 13.95
C SER A 34 4.15 -0.70 14.74
N GLU A 35 4.63 -1.83 15.27
CA GLU A 35 3.86 -2.78 16.09
C GLU A 35 3.21 -2.15 17.34
N ARG A 36 3.80 -1.08 17.87
CA ARG A 36 3.23 -0.36 19.03
C ARG A 36 2.10 0.57 18.65
N SER A 37 2.07 1.06 17.41
CA SER A 37 1.10 2.06 16.97
C SER A 37 -0.20 1.45 16.45
N ILE A 38 -0.15 0.20 15.96
CA ILE A 38 -1.28 -0.47 15.30
C ILE A 38 -1.99 -1.38 16.32
N PRO A 39 -3.33 -1.31 16.44
CA PRO A 39 -4.07 -2.13 17.39
C PRO A 39 -3.97 -3.63 17.06
N PRO A 40 -4.14 -4.52 18.07
CA PRO A 40 -4.32 -5.95 17.81
C PRO A 40 -5.53 -6.18 16.89
N GLY A 41 -5.43 -7.10 15.93
CA GLY A 41 -6.47 -7.37 14.92
C GLY A 41 -6.28 -6.65 13.58
N LEU A 42 -5.38 -5.66 13.53
CA LEU A 42 -4.90 -5.02 12.30
C LEU A 42 -3.39 -5.15 12.14
N ARG A 43 -2.74 -6.05 12.91
CA ARG A 43 -1.30 -6.25 12.81
C ARG A 43 -0.95 -6.87 11.47
N PHE A 44 0.33 -6.84 11.14
CA PHE A 44 0.80 -7.39 9.88
C PHE A 44 0.43 -8.88 9.77
N GLU A 45 0.58 -9.64 10.85
CA GLU A 45 0.19 -11.05 10.92
C GLU A 45 -1.29 -11.26 10.65
N ASP A 46 -2.16 -10.48 11.31
CA ASP A 46 -3.62 -10.59 11.17
C ASP A 46 -4.07 -10.37 9.71
N VAL A 47 -3.45 -9.41 9.02
CA VAL A 47 -3.72 -9.12 7.61
C VAL A 47 -3.20 -10.25 6.72
N ILE A 48 -1.97 -10.73 6.93
CA ILE A 48 -1.33 -11.77 6.12
C ILE A 48 -2.02 -13.14 6.29
N GLU A 49 -2.53 -13.43 7.47
CA GLU A 49 -3.28 -14.66 7.79
C GLU A 49 -4.77 -14.54 7.46
N ASN A 50 -5.15 -13.44 6.78
CA ASN A 50 -6.50 -13.15 6.32
C ASN A 50 -7.55 -13.19 7.45
N GLN A 51 -7.14 -12.75 8.65
CA GLN A 51 -8.02 -12.60 9.82
C GLN A 51 -8.71 -11.23 9.82
N SER A 52 -8.06 -10.20 9.24
CA SER A 52 -8.65 -8.89 9.05
C SER A 52 -9.69 -8.90 7.91
N LEU A 53 -10.79 -8.17 8.09
CA LEU A 53 -11.89 -8.11 7.12
C LEU A 53 -11.81 -6.85 6.25
N PRO A 54 -12.58 -6.73 5.15
CA PRO A 54 -12.58 -5.54 4.33
C PRO A 54 -12.88 -4.25 5.10
N PRO A 55 -12.12 -3.15 4.88
CA PRO A 55 -11.09 -2.92 3.86
C PRO A 55 -9.63 -3.19 4.29
N CYS A 56 -9.43 -4.09 5.25
CA CYS A 56 -8.13 -4.43 5.79
C CYS A 56 -7.73 -5.90 5.52
N SER A 57 -8.42 -6.59 4.61
CA SER A 57 -8.12 -7.98 4.29
C SER A 57 -6.80 -8.12 3.50
N LEU A 58 -6.34 -9.37 3.31
CA LEU A 58 -5.15 -9.63 2.51
C LEU A 58 -5.28 -9.14 1.07
N SER A 59 -6.47 -9.30 0.47
CA SER A 59 -6.75 -8.80 -0.88
C SER A 59 -6.72 -7.28 -0.93
N ASP A 60 -7.32 -6.60 0.06
CA ASP A 60 -7.26 -5.13 0.16
C ASP A 60 -5.81 -4.62 0.29
N PHE A 61 -4.98 -5.34 1.05
CA PHE A 61 -3.57 -4.97 1.22
C PHE A 61 -2.80 -5.12 -0.10
N MET A 62 -3.06 -6.19 -0.87
CA MET A 62 -2.48 -6.32 -2.19
C MET A 62 -2.97 -5.27 -3.16
N ASP A 63 -4.27 -4.99 -3.21
CA ASP A 63 -4.83 -3.93 -4.05
C ASP A 63 -4.17 -2.59 -3.75
N PHE A 64 -3.93 -2.30 -2.47
CA PHE A 64 -3.17 -1.13 -2.06
C PHE A 64 -1.73 -1.16 -2.60
N LEU A 65 -1.02 -2.29 -2.49
CA LEU A 65 0.33 -2.42 -3.02
C LEU A 65 0.40 -2.36 -4.55
N VAL A 66 -0.63 -2.81 -5.25
CA VAL A 66 -0.71 -2.81 -6.71
C VAL A 66 -1.07 -1.41 -7.24
N TYR A 67 -2.15 -0.82 -6.74
CA TYR A 67 -2.74 0.40 -7.30
C TYR A 67 -2.29 1.70 -6.63
N ILE A 68 -1.70 1.63 -5.43
CA ILE A 68 -1.31 2.83 -4.67
C ILE A 68 0.21 2.91 -4.44
N GLU A 69 0.83 1.85 -3.91
CA GLU A 69 2.28 1.88 -3.62
C GLU A 69 3.18 1.35 -4.75
N HIS A 70 2.63 0.59 -5.69
CA HIS A 70 3.35 -0.10 -6.76
C HIS A 70 4.58 -0.88 -6.23
N ASP A 71 4.32 -1.76 -5.25
CA ASP A 71 5.32 -2.54 -4.52
C ASP A 71 4.81 -3.95 -4.15
N ALA A 72 3.90 -4.48 -4.97
CA ALA A 72 3.22 -5.75 -4.74
C ALA A 72 4.16 -6.97 -4.79
N GLU A 73 5.29 -6.87 -5.48
CA GLU A 73 6.30 -7.92 -5.58
C GLU A 73 6.81 -8.36 -4.20
N ASN A 74 6.89 -7.45 -3.25
CA ASN A 74 7.34 -7.73 -1.89
C ASN A 74 6.37 -8.68 -1.18
N LEU A 75 5.07 -8.40 -1.27
CA LEU A 75 4.04 -9.25 -0.64
C LEU A 75 3.95 -10.61 -1.34
N GLN A 76 3.96 -10.63 -2.67
CA GLN A 76 3.91 -11.88 -3.45
C GLN A 76 5.09 -12.80 -3.13
N PHE A 77 6.31 -12.24 -3.06
CA PHE A 77 7.51 -12.98 -2.68
C PHE A 77 7.43 -13.47 -1.24
N TYR A 78 6.97 -12.64 -0.31
CA TYR A 78 6.87 -13.01 1.10
C TYR A 78 5.84 -14.13 1.35
N LEU A 79 4.66 -14.04 0.71
CA LEU A 79 3.64 -15.09 0.77
C LEU A 79 4.16 -16.40 0.16
N TRP A 80 4.82 -16.31 -1.00
CA TRP A 80 5.50 -17.46 -1.60
C TRP A 80 6.52 -18.08 -0.65
N TYR A 81 7.38 -17.27 -0.02
CA TYR A 81 8.41 -17.77 0.87
C TYR A 81 7.82 -18.47 2.10
N LYS A 82 6.77 -17.91 2.73
CA LYS A 82 6.07 -18.56 3.84
C LYS A 82 5.53 -19.94 3.43
N ASP A 83 4.95 -20.02 2.23
CA ASP A 83 4.43 -21.26 1.70
C ASP A 83 5.54 -22.28 1.35
N TYR A 84 6.60 -21.80 0.70
CA TYR A 84 7.78 -22.56 0.34
C TYR A 84 8.46 -23.18 1.57
N ALA A 85 8.70 -22.38 2.61
CA ALA A 85 9.31 -22.84 3.84
C ALA A 85 8.46 -23.91 4.53
N ARG A 86 7.14 -23.75 4.56
CA ARG A 86 6.21 -24.76 5.11
C ARG A 86 6.25 -26.07 4.33
N ARG A 87 6.25 -26.00 2.99
CA ARG A 87 6.33 -27.19 2.13
C ARG A 87 7.68 -27.88 2.25
N PHE A 88 8.77 -27.12 2.33
CA PHE A 88 10.10 -27.65 2.57
C PHE A 88 10.21 -28.36 3.93
N GLU A 89 9.63 -27.76 4.98
CA GLU A 89 9.59 -28.38 6.32
C GLU A 89 8.72 -29.64 6.36
N ALA A 90 7.76 -29.79 5.46
CA ALA A 90 6.93 -30.98 5.34
C ALA A 90 7.61 -32.14 4.55
N LEU A 91 8.77 -31.90 3.92
CA LEU A 91 9.52 -32.95 3.22
C LEU A 91 10.06 -34.01 4.17
N SER A 92 10.39 -35.18 3.63
CA SER A 92 11.07 -36.22 4.40
C SER A 92 12.47 -35.78 4.86
N ASP A 93 12.95 -36.31 5.98
CA ASP A 93 14.30 -36.01 6.48
C ASP A 93 15.41 -36.37 5.46
N TYR A 94 15.16 -37.37 4.61
CA TYR A 94 16.06 -37.73 3.53
C TYR A 94 16.16 -36.62 2.48
N GLU A 95 15.03 -36.08 2.02
CA GLU A 95 14.99 -35.02 1.04
C GLU A 95 15.55 -33.70 1.58
N LYS A 96 15.26 -33.37 2.85
CA LYS A 96 15.83 -32.19 3.52
C LYS A 96 17.36 -32.26 3.55
N LYS A 97 17.94 -33.42 3.84
CA LYS A 97 19.40 -33.62 3.88
C LYS A 97 20.10 -33.37 2.53
N LEU A 98 19.38 -33.49 1.41
CA LEU A 98 19.93 -33.19 0.08
C LEU A 98 20.17 -31.68 -0.10
N SER A 99 19.41 -30.85 0.62
CA SER A 99 19.49 -29.38 0.62
C SER A 99 19.89 -28.88 2.00
N PRO A 100 21.19 -28.93 2.35
CA PRO A 100 21.66 -28.49 3.65
C PRO A 100 21.39 -27.01 3.88
N GLU A 101 21.25 -26.63 5.14
CA GLU A 101 21.09 -25.24 5.55
C GLU A 101 22.27 -24.39 5.05
N TRP A 102 21.95 -23.29 4.36
CA TRP A 102 22.95 -22.29 4.00
C TRP A 102 23.39 -21.52 5.25
N VAL A 103 24.64 -21.75 5.66
CA VAL A 103 25.32 -20.94 6.66
C VAL A 103 26.26 -20.01 5.89
N PRO A 104 26.15 -18.67 6.02
CA PRO A 104 27.10 -17.76 5.40
C PRO A 104 28.51 -18.13 5.86
N GLU A 105 29.43 -18.35 4.93
CA GLU A 105 30.84 -18.49 5.28
C GLU A 105 31.27 -17.20 5.99
N THR A 106 31.42 -17.26 7.32
CA THR A 106 32.04 -16.21 8.13
C THR A 106 33.53 -16.17 7.81
N ASN A 107 33.88 -15.75 6.59
CA ASN A 107 35.24 -15.43 6.20
C ASN A 107 35.31 -13.91 6.03
N GLU A 108 36.18 -13.31 6.84
CA GLU A 108 36.47 -11.88 7.06
C GLU A 108 35.64 -11.19 8.18
N PRO A 109 36.22 -10.98 9.38
CA PRO A 109 35.63 -10.06 10.35
C PRO A 109 35.58 -8.66 9.76
N SER A 110 34.36 -8.10 9.75
CA SER A 110 34.02 -6.69 9.59
C SER A 110 35.22 -5.72 9.76
N ALA A 111 35.79 -5.29 8.65
CA ALA A 111 36.72 -4.15 8.63
C ALA A 111 36.08 -2.85 9.18
N LEU A 112 34.75 -2.83 9.38
CA LEU A 112 34.02 -1.70 9.97
C LEU A 112 34.20 -1.57 11.49
N ALA A 113 34.79 -2.56 12.18
CA ALA A 113 35.09 -2.44 13.61
C ALA A 113 36.39 -1.65 13.87
N LYS A 114 37.33 -1.60 12.92
CA LYS A 114 38.60 -0.86 13.09
C LYS A 114 38.49 0.63 12.74
N ASP A 115 37.51 1.01 11.94
CA ASP A 115 37.30 2.42 11.55
C ASP A 115 36.48 3.21 12.58
N ALA A 116 35.72 2.52 13.43
CA ALA A 116 34.95 3.14 14.52
C ALA A 116 35.85 3.62 15.68
N GLU A 117 36.88 2.84 16.05
CA GLU A 117 37.82 3.23 17.13
C GLU A 117 38.70 4.43 16.76
N LYS A 118 38.98 4.64 15.46
CA LYS A 118 39.89 5.73 15.03
C LYS A 118 39.21 7.10 14.96
N ASN A 119 37.88 7.15 14.91
CA ASN A 119 37.10 8.38 14.77
C ASN A 119 36.55 8.95 16.09
N GLU A 120 36.50 8.17 17.17
CA GLU A 120 36.08 8.66 18.49
C GLU A 120 37.14 9.53 19.17
N GLY A 121 38.41 9.43 18.78
CA GLY A 121 39.52 10.18 19.38
C GLY A 121 39.63 11.66 18.98
N ARG A 122 38.80 12.17 18.05
CA ARG A 122 39.05 13.49 17.41
C ARG A 122 37.94 14.53 17.47
N ARG A 123 36.89 14.32 18.27
CA ARG A 123 35.86 15.36 18.51
C ARG A 123 35.56 15.54 19.99
N ARG A 124 36.48 16.22 20.69
CA ARG A 124 36.16 16.95 21.92
C ARG A 124 36.50 18.42 21.69
N ASN A 125 35.49 19.27 21.66
CA ASN A 125 35.58 20.70 21.99
C ASN A 125 34.35 21.08 22.84
N PRO A 126 34.48 22.10 23.71
CA PRO A 126 33.84 22.15 25.03
C PRO A 126 32.49 22.90 25.03
N PRO A 127 31.75 22.99 26.18
CA PRO A 127 30.34 23.32 26.18
C PRO A 127 30.11 24.83 26.09
N MET A 128 29.04 25.23 25.42
CA MET A 128 28.50 26.58 25.50
C MET A 128 27.02 26.51 25.88
N ASP A 129 26.69 27.32 26.87
CA ASP A 129 25.42 27.42 27.58
C ASP A 129 24.57 28.58 27.03
N ILE A 130 23.29 28.56 27.41
CA ILE A 130 22.28 29.63 27.47
C ILE A 130 21.22 29.69 26.35
N SER A 131 20.03 29.93 26.87
CA SER A 131 18.63 29.88 26.47
C SER A 131 18.13 30.88 25.42
N ASP A 132 16.85 30.65 25.08
CA ASP A 132 15.85 31.50 24.43
C ASP A 132 15.89 31.66 22.91
N PHE A 133 14.86 31.16 22.23
CA PHE A 133 13.75 32.00 21.76
C PHE A 133 12.62 31.15 21.14
N ASN A 134 11.38 31.46 21.53
CA ASN A 134 10.16 31.15 20.79
C ASN A 134 10.27 31.66 19.35
N ASP A 135 9.79 30.88 18.37
CA ASP A 135 8.91 31.45 17.36
C ASP A 135 8.00 30.41 16.69
N MET A 136 6.80 30.89 16.40
CA MET A 136 5.61 30.21 15.91
C MET A 136 5.37 30.61 14.44
N ALA A 137 4.65 29.76 13.69
CA ALA A 137 4.22 29.91 12.29
C ALA A 137 5.36 29.72 11.24
N ASP A 138 5.16 29.10 10.07
CA ASP A 138 4.05 29.29 9.15
C ASP A 138 3.91 28.13 8.13
N PHE A 139 2.77 28.13 7.47
CA PHE A 139 2.35 27.36 6.28
C PHE A 139 3.47 27.06 5.25
N ASP A 140 3.39 25.91 4.57
CA ASP A 140 2.99 25.96 3.15
C ASP A 140 2.45 24.64 2.58
N ALA A 141 1.51 24.81 1.65
CA ALA A 141 0.82 23.80 0.90
C ALA A 141 0.72 24.26 -0.55
N ASP A 142 1.64 23.89 -1.44
CA ASP A 142 1.36 23.70 -2.87
C ASP A 142 2.56 23.04 -3.56
N VAL A 143 2.35 21.94 -4.29
CA VAL A 143 3.19 21.62 -5.45
C VAL A 143 2.24 21.25 -6.58
N LYS A 144 1.81 22.29 -7.29
CA LYS A 144 1.28 22.21 -8.64
C LYS A 144 2.40 21.84 -9.61
N SER A 145 2.09 20.82 -10.39
CA SER A 145 2.70 20.51 -11.67
C SER A 145 2.60 21.71 -12.64
N LYS A 146 3.69 22.01 -13.33
CA LYS A 146 3.65 22.68 -14.64
C LYS A 146 4.87 22.31 -15.50
N ASP A 147 4.56 22.02 -16.75
CA ASP A 147 5.42 21.55 -17.83
C ASP A 147 6.58 22.50 -18.20
N GLY A 148 7.61 21.91 -18.82
CA GLY A 148 8.67 22.62 -19.52
C GLY A 148 9.48 21.68 -20.42
N GLN A 149 9.13 21.65 -21.70
CA GLN A 149 9.82 20.94 -22.78
C GLN A 149 11.29 21.35 -22.94
N SER A 150 12.15 20.38 -23.27
CA SER A 150 13.12 20.58 -24.36
C SER A 150 13.50 19.27 -25.04
N ARG A 151 13.29 19.28 -26.35
CA ARG A 151 13.69 18.27 -27.33
C ARG A 151 15.17 18.46 -27.66
N THR A 152 15.90 17.37 -27.87
CA THR A 152 16.88 17.29 -28.97
C THR A 152 16.89 15.88 -29.54
N ASN A 153 16.90 15.84 -30.87
CA ASN A 153 16.79 14.68 -31.75
C ASN A 153 18.09 13.87 -31.80
N LEU A 154 18.01 12.56 -32.08
CA LEU A 154 18.79 11.99 -33.17
C LEU A 154 18.15 10.74 -33.80
N SER A 155 17.82 10.92 -35.08
CA SER A 155 17.53 10.01 -36.21
C SER A 155 17.52 8.48 -36.04
N ARG A 156 16.31 7.94 -36.25
CA ARG A 156 15.87 6.97 -37.27
C ARG A 156 16.89 6.55 -38.36
N ALA A 157 16.97 5.23 -38.60
CA ALA A 157 17.20 4.64 -39.91
C ALA A 157 16.22 3.46 -40.09
N ASP A 158 15.44 3.53 -41.17
CA ASP A 158 14.42 2.59 -41.61
C ASP A 158 15.01 1.36 -42.31
N SER A 159 14.14 0.35 -42.46
CA SER A 159 14.01 -0.67 -43.53
C SER A 159 14.13 -2.10 -43.00
N ALA A 160 13.31 -3.10 -43.36
CA ALA A 160 12.06 -3.19 -44.08
C ALA A 160 11.60 -4.67 -43.93
N LEU A 161 10.27 -4.88 -43.80
CA LEU A 161 9.46 -5.94 -44.38
C LEU A 161 9.96 -7.41 -44.44
N GLY A 162 9.22 -8.30 -43.76
CA GLY A 162 9.23 -9.74 -44.05
C GLY A 162 8.62 -10.62 -42.96
N SER A 163 7.29 -10.77 -42.95
CA SER A 163 6.64 -11.99 -42.42
C SER A 163 7.06 -13.19 -43.30
N PRO A 164 7.18 -14.43 -42.78
CA PRO A 164 5.97 -15.19 -42.45
C PRO A 164 6.09 -16.29 -41.35
N THR A 165 4.93 -16.67 -40.81
CA THR A 165 4.49 -18.00 -40.34
C THR A 165 5.47 -18.93 -39.63
N ALA A 166 5.16 -19.22 -38.36
CA ALA A 166 5.67 -20.36 -37.61
C ALA A 166 5.11 -21.70 -38.12
N PRO A 167 5.90 -22.78 -38.08
CA PRO A 167 5.39 -24.12 -37.88
C PRO A 167 5.72 -24.64 -36.47
N SER A 168 4.72 -25.25 -35.87
CA SER A 168 4.77 -26.13 -34.71
C SER A 168 5.55 -27.41 -35.02
N VAL A 169 6.47 -27.84 -34.14
CA VAL A 169 6.76 -29.24 -33.77
C VAL A 169 7.75 -29.25 -32.60
N LEU A 170 7.41 -29.84 -31.46
CA LEU A 170 7.53 -31.26 -31.12
C LEU A 170 8.97 -31.75 -30.96
N SER A 171 9.27 -32.06 -29.70
CA SER A 171 10.27 -32.96 -29.14
C SER A 171 11.05 -33.84 -30.13
N SER A 172 12.36 -33.63 -30.22
CA SER A 172 13.32 -34.75 -30.27
C SER A 172 14.73 -34.27 -29.93
N SER A 173 15.39 -35.10 -29.14
CA SER A 173 16.77 -34.98 -28.70
C SER A 173 17.77 -35.02 -29.85
N THR A 174 18.96 -34.48 -29.57
CA THR A 174 20.31 -34.87 -30.04
C THR A 174 21.04 -33.76 -30.80
N GLY A 175 22.26 -33.45 -30.34
CA GLY A 175 23.31 -32.82 -31.15
C GLY A 175 23.57 -31.35 -30.83
N GLY A 176 24.64 -31.10 -30.07
CA GLY A 176 25.04 -29.77 -29.67
C GLY A 176 25.47 -28.87 -30.83
N ARG A 177 25.24 -27.57 -30.64
CA ARG A 177 26.03 -26.48 -31.24
C ARG A 177 25.92 -25.22 -30.39
N SER A 178 27.07 -24.81 -29.86
CA SER A 178 27.53 -23.43 -29.61
C SER A 178 26.48 -22.37 -29.29
N GLY A 179 26.47 -21.94 -28.02
CA GLY A 179 25.50 -21.01 -27.46
C GLY A 179 25.75 -19.54 -27.78
N GLU A 180 24.65 -18.83 -27.98
CA GLU A 180 24.50 -17.43 -27.64
C GLU A 180 23.88 -17.35 -26.25
N LYS A 181 24.67 -16.90 -25.27
CA LYS A 181 24.21 -16.60 -23.91
C LYS A 181 23.64 -15.18 -23.90
N PRO A 182 22.44 -14.93 -23.35
CA PRO A 182 22.15 -13.61 -22.83
C PRO A 182 23.07 -13.37 -21.62
N SER A 183 23.73 -12.22 -21.61
CA SER A 183 24.73 -11.78 -20.65
C SER A 183 24.24 -11.83 -19.20
N GLN A 184 24.36 -13.00 -18.56
CA GLN A 184 24.34 -13.16 -17.11
C GLN A 184 25.79 -13.23 -16.63
N ALA A 185 26.12 -12.40 -15.64
CA ALA A 185 27.39 -12.42 -14.94
C ALA A 185 27.72 -13.84 -14.45
N GLY A 186 28.77 -14.46 -15.00
CA GLY A 186 29.64 -15.49 -14.39
C GLY A 186 29.07 -16.76 -13.72
N LEU A 187 27.76 -16.89 -13.49
CA LEU A 187 27.18 -17.93 -12.63
C LEU A 187 27.03 -19.23 -13.45
N LYS A 188 27.90 -20.22 -13.20
CA LYS A 188 27.77 -21.58 -13.76
C LYS A 188 26.70 -22.35 -12.97
N TRP A 189 25.46 -22.28 -13.43
CA TRP A 189 24.35 -23.03 -12.83
C TRP A 189 24.47 -24.53 -13.13
N GLN A 190 24.32 -25.38 -12.11
CA GLN A 190 24.22 -26.83 -12.33
C GLN A 190 22.81 -27.17 -12.82
N PRO A 191 22.65 -27.72 -14.03
CA PRO A 191 21.33 -27.96 -14.63
C PRO A 191 20.58 -29.14 -14.00
N PHE A 192 21.25 -30.02 -13.24
CA PHE A 192 20.65 -31.17 -12.58
C PHE A 192 21.18 -31.30 -11.16
N THR A 193 20.32 -31.05 -10.16
CA THR A 193 20.64 -31.25 -8.75
C THR A 193 19.61 -32.20 -8.17
N VAL A 194 20.02 -33.14 -7.31
CA VAL A 194 19.10 -34.06 -6.60
C VAL A 194 18.24 -33.32 -5.54
N GLN A 195 18.47 -32.01 -5.37
CA GLN A 195 17.81 -31.20 -4.36
C GLN A 195 16.31 -31.01 -4.63
N PRO A 196 15.45 -31.14 -3.60
CA PRO A 196 14.02 -30.95 -3.74
C PRO A 196 13.70 -29.52 -4.20
N MET A 197 12.61 -29.39 -4.95
CA MET A 197 12.00 -28.09 -5.35
C MET A 197 12.93 -27.18 -6.17
N ARG A 198 14.00 -27.72 -6.77
CA ARG A 198 14.99 -26.95 -7.54
C ARG A 198 14.40 -26.14 -8.69
N GLU A 199 13.42 -26.69 -9.41
CA GLU A 199 12.77 -25.98 -10.51
C GLU A 199 12.02 -24.73 -10.05
N GLU A 200 11.31 -24.84 -8.91
CA GLU A 200 10.58 -23.72 -8.32
C GLU A 200 11.55 -22.63 -7.85
N VAL A 201 12.63 -23.01 -7.16
CA VAL A 201 13.70 -22.07 -6.76
C VAL A 201 14.29 -21.35 -7.97
N ASN A 202 14.60 -22.09 -9.04
CA ASN A 202 15.11 -21.50 -10.27
C ASN A 202 14.11 -20.54 -10.92
N ARG A 203 12.80 -20.82 -10.81
CA ARG A 203 11.75 -19.94 -11.31
C ARG A 203 11.68 -18.64 -10.50
N ILE A 204 11.69 -18.72 -9.17
CA ILE A 204 11.66 -17.56 -8.27
C ILE A 204 12.89 -16.69 -8.44
N MET A 205 14.06 -17.31 -8.55
CA MET A 205 15.30 -16.59 -8.81
C MET A 205 15.21 -15.74 -10.08
N ARG A 206 14.70 -16.32 -11.19
CA ARG A 206 14.51 -15.57 -12.45
C ARG A 206 13.42 -14.52 -12.36
N HIS A 207 12.45 -14.71 -11.48
CA HIS A 207 11.26 -13.85 -11.42
C HIS A 207 11.42 -12.65 -10.47
N TYR A 208 12.10 -12.84 -9.34
CA TYR A 208 12.24 -11.86 -8.25
C TYR A 208 13.68 -11.37 -8.00
N LEU A 209 14.70 -12.17 -8.31
CA LEU A 209 16.10 -11.85 -7.95
C LEU A 209 16.96 -11.44 -9.15
N ALA A 210 16.61 -11.86 -10.36
CA ALA A 210 17.32 -11.47 -11.56
C ALA A 210 17.10 -9.99 -11.88
N PHE A 211 18.15 -9.34 -12.40
CA PHE A 211 18.05 -7.95 -12.85
C PHE A 211 17.06 -7.81 -14.00
N ASN A 212 16.25 -6.77 -13.97
CA ASN A 212 15.18 -6.47 -14.93
C ASN A 212 14.14 -7.58 -15.04
N SER A 213 13.95 -8.38 -13.99
CA SER A 213 12.89 -9.38 -13.98
C SER A 213 11.51 -8.71 -13.85
N ALA A 214 10.47 -9.45 -14.21
CA ALA A 214 9.11 -8.92 -14.22
C ALA A 214 8.66 -8.39 -12.85
N ARG A 215 9.10 -9.02 -11.75
CA ARG A 215 8.77 -8.66 -10.37
C ARG A 215 10.03 -8.54 -9.52
N GLU A 216 11.04 -7.86 -10.06
CA GLU A 216 12.33 -7.67 -9.39
C GLU A 216 12.18 -7.02 -8.01
N LEU A 217 12.69 -7.69 -6.97
CA LEU A 217 12.73 -7.13 -5.62
C LEU A 217 13.76 -6.01 -5.52
N ASN A 218 13.39 -4.94 -4.83
CA ASN A 218 14.32 -3.86 -4.52
C ASN A 218 15.27 -4.27 -3.37
N LEU A 219 16.37 -4.91 -3.74
CA LEU A 219 17.41 -5.38 -2.81
C LEU A 219 18.71 -4.62 -3.04
N SER A 220 19.56 -4.55 -2.00
CA SER A 220 20.93 -4.10 -2.21
C SER A 220 21.69 -5.08 -3.12
N HIS A 221 22.65 -4.57 -3.90
CA HIS A 221 23.49 -5.43 -4.75
C HIS A 221 24.20 -6.53 -3.94
N LYS A 222 24.60 -6.23 -2.71
CA LYS A 222 25.22 -7.18 -1.79
C LYS A 222 24.25 -8.29 -1.39
N ASP A 223 23.05 -7.95 -0.94
CA ASP A 223 22.07 -8.92 -0.45
C ASP A 223 21.55 -9.81 -1.58
N ARG A 224 21.37 -9.23 -2.78
CA ARG A 224 21.05 -9.99 -3.99
C ARG A 224 22.16 -10.98 -4.33
N ALA A 225 23.42 -10.54 -4.34
CA ALA A 225 24.55 -11.42 -4.63
C ALA A 225 24.68 -12.56 -3.62
N LEU A 226 24.50 -12.27 -2.32
CA LEU A 226 24.51 -13.28 -1.26
C LEU A 226 23.41 -14.32 -1.46
N CYS A 227 22.18 -13.88 -1.77
CA CYS A 227 21.07 -14.77 -2.03
C CYS A 227 21.31 -15.63 -3.28
N LEU A 228 21.75 -15.03 -4.40
CA LEU A 228 22.07 -15.77 -5.62
C LEU A 228 23.19 -16.79 -5.41
N HIS A 229 24.22 -16.43 -4.65
CA HIS A 229 25.31 -17.34 -4.30
C HIS A 229 24.79 -18.52 -3.46
N ALA A 230 24.00 -18.27 -2.42
CA ALA A 230 23.40 -19.34 -1.61
C ALA A 230 22.56 -20.32 -2.45
N LEU A 231 21.76 -19.78 -3.38
CA LEU A 231 20.88 -20.57 -4.24
C LEU A 231 21.62 -21.43 -5.27
N GLN A 232 22.90 -21.15 -5.56
CA GLN A 232 23.73 -22.05 -6.36
C GLN A 232 24.00 -23.39 -5.68
N HIS A 233 24.01 -23.40 -4.35
CA HIS A 233 24.46 -24.54 -3.55
C HIS A 233 23.32 -25.31 -2.89
N THR A 234 22.22 -24.63 -2.50
CA THR A 234 21.12 -25.27 -1.79
C THR A 234 19.75 -24.76 -2.25
N THR A 235 18.71 -25.56 -2.03
CA THR A 235 17.30 -25.12 -2.07
C THR A 235 16.74 -24.85 -0.68
N HIS A 236 17.53 -24.98 0.38
CA HIS A 236 17.06 -24.72 1.73
C HIS A 236 16.48 -23.29 1.89
N PRO A 237 15.36 -23.08 2.63
CA PRO A 237 14.77 -21.75 2.84
C PRO A 237 15.75 -20.70 3.36
N SER A 238 16.77 -21.11 4.13
CA SER A 238 17.79 -20.20 4.64
C SER A 238 18.58 -19.46 3.55
N ALA A 239 18.64 -19.97 2.32
CA ALA A 239 19.28 -19.29 1.19
C ALA A 239 18.57 -17.97 0.79
N PHE A 240 17.28 -17.84 1.11
CA PHE A 240 16.49 -16.64 0.83
C PHE A 240 16.54 -15.58 1.94
N LEU A 241 17.17 -15.87 3.08
CA LEU A 241 17.15 -14.99 4.27
C LEU A 241 17.53 -13.52 3.98
N PRO A 242 18.55 -13.21 3.17
CA PRO A 242 18.87 -11.81 2.86
C PRO A 242 17.70 -11.08 2.18
N ALA A 243 17.06 -11.72 1.20
CA ALA A 243 15.93 -11.15 0.46
C ALA A 243 14.68 -11.06 1.35
N VAL A 244 14.36 -12.12 2.10
CA VAL A 244 13.17 -12.19 2.96
C VAL A 244 13.24 -11.16 4.07
N THR A 245 14.40 -11.02 4.72
CA THR A 245 14.57 -10.09 5.85
C THR A 245 14.31 -8.64 5.43
N ILE A 246 14.81 -8.25 4.25
CA ILE A 246 14.61 -6.89 3.72
C ILE A 246 13.17 -6.70 3.27
N THR A 247 12.62 -7.69 2.56
CA THR A 247 11.23 -7.64 2.06
C THR A 247 10.23 -7.55 3.21
N GLU A 248 10.40 -8.38 4.25
CA GLU A 248 9.57 -8.35 5.46
C GLU A 248 9.73 -7.02 6.20
N ALA A 249 10.97 -6.50 6.33
CA ALA A 249 11.20 -5.21 6.96
C ALA A 249 10.55 -4.05 6.18
N ALA A 250 10.55 -4.09 4.85
CA ALA A 250 9.85 -3.12 4.01
C ALA A 250 8.33 -3.21 4.20
N LEU A 251 7.77 -4.42 4.17
CA LEU A 251 6.33 -4.66 4.39
C LEU A 251 5.89 -4.17 5.77
N ARG A 252 6.58 -4.57 6.85
CA ARG A 252 6.23 -4.19 8.24
C ARG A 252 6.57 -2.74 8.60
N GLY A 253 7.65 -2.22 8.03
CA GLY A 253 8.23 -0.93 8.39
C GLY A 253 7.76 0.24 7.52
N GLN A 254 7.15 -0.04 6.36
CA GLN A 254 6.64 0.97 5.43
C GLN A 254 5.22 0.65 4.97
N SER A 255 5.04 -0.43 4.21
CA SER A 255 3.81 -0.65 3.45
C SER A 255 2.59 -0.93 4.31
N HIS A 256 2.71 -1.77 5.34
CA HIS A 256 1.61 -2.10 6.24
C HIS A 256 1.16 -0.87 7.07
N PRO A 257 2.06 -0.09 7.70
CA PRO A 257 1.66 1.16 8.36
C PRO A 257 1.01 2.16 7.40
N ASN A 258 1.51 2.29 6.17
CA ASN A 258 0.93 3.16 5.14
C ASN A 258 -0.47 2.66 4.70
N PHE A 259 -0.64 1.35 4.56
CA PHE A 259 -1.92 0.70 4.26
C PHE A 259 -2.94 0.97 5.36
N ILE A 260 -2.63 0.65 6.62
CA ILE A 260 -3.53 0.93 7.76
C ILE A 260 -3.84 2.42 7.85
N ARG A 261 -2.82 3.28 7.66
CA ARG A 261 -3.01 4.74 7.58
C ARG A 261 -4.04 5.08 6.51
N TRP A 262 -3.94 4.50 5.32
CA TRP A 262 -4.82 4.76 4.19
C TRP A 262 -6.25 4.21 4.38
N SER A 263 -6.38 3.01 4.97
CA SER A 263 -7.66 2.34 5.25
C SER A 263 -8.50 3.04 6.32
N ILE A 264 -7.86 3.78 7.25
CA ILE A 264 -8.58 4.61 8.23
C ILE A 264 -9.46 5.67 7.53
N CYS A 265 -9.04 6.21 6.39
CA CYS A 265 -9.79 7.27 5.72
C CYS A 265 -11.10 6.74 5.12
N ASN A 266 -12.24 7.18 5.68
CA ASN A 266 -13.56 6.82 5.16
C ASN A 266 -13.98 7.64 3.94
N GLY A 267 -13.40 8.83 3.75
CA GLY A 267 -13.74 9.74 2.66
C GLY A 267 -12.70 9.76 1.54
N ASN A 268 -13.15 9.90 0.28
CA ASN A 268 -12.24 10.23 -0.83
C ASN A 268 -11.75 11.69 -0.77
N LYS A 269 -10.71 12.05 -1.55
CA LYS A 269 -10.12 13.40 -1.53
C LYS A 269 -11.16 14.52 -1.76
N PRO A 270 -12.05 14.45 -2.77
CA PRO A 270 -13.08 15.47 -2.97
C PRO A 270 -14.06 15.61 -1.80
N ARG A 271 -14.53 14.50 -1.22
CA ARG A 271 -15.43 14.51 -0.06
C ARG A 271 -14.74 15.11 1.16
N VAL A 272 -13.51 14.71 1.47
CA VAL A 272 -12.75 15.26 2.60
C VAL A 272 -12.50 16.76 2.41
N PHE A 273 -12.18 17.20 1.20
CA PHE A 273 -12.04 18.62 0.88
C PHE A 273 -13.36 19.38 1.12
N PHE A 274 -14.48 18.86 0.63
CA PHE A 274 -15.81 19.43 0.87
C PHE A 274 -16.14 19.54 2.38
N VAL A 275 -15.88 18.47 3.15
CA VAL A 275 -16.11 18.47 4.61
C VAL A 275 -15.22 19.50 5.31
N ARG A 276 -13.96 19.68 4.87
CA ARG A 276 -13.08 20.75 5.39
C ARG A 276 -13.64 22.13 5.09
N THR A 277 -14.05 22.39 3.85
CA THR A 277 -14.67 23.68 3.48
C THR A 277 -15.93 23.95 4.31
N MET A 278 -16.80 22.94 4.48
CA MET A 278 -17.97 23.04 5.36
C MET A 278 -17.56 23.36 6.81
N GLY A 279 -16.54 22.68 7.35
CA GLY A 279 -16.02 22.95 8.68
C GLY A 279 -15.51 24.39 8.86
N VAL A 280 -14.75 24.91 7.89
CA VAL A 280 -14.30 26.33 7.90
C VAL A 280 -15.49 27.28 7.85
N SER A 281 -16.42 27.08 6.92
CA SER A 281 -17.62 27.92 6.78
C SER A 281 -18.46 27.93 8.05
N ASN A 282 -18.65 26.77 8.69
CA ASN A 282 -19.40 26.64 9.94
C ASN A 282 -18.73 27.40 11.08
N THR A 283 -17.40 27.32 11.17
CA THR A 283 -16.61 28.07 12.15
C THR A 283 -16.71 29.58 11.93
N ILE A 284 -16.59 30.06 10.69
CA ILE A 284 -16.77 31.48 10.34
C ILE A 284 -18.18 31.94 10.69
N PHE A 285 -19.20 31.14 10.38
CA PHE A 285 -20.59 31.48 10.71
C PHE A 285 -20.81 31.59 12.23
N GLY A 286 -20.17 30.73 13.03
CA GLY A 286 -20.15 30.87 14.49
C GLY A 286 -19.56 32.22 14.93
N PHE A 287 -18.48 32.68 14.31
CA PHE A 287 -17.91 34.00 14.59
C PHE A 287 -18.85 35.14 14.19
N VAL A 288 -19.52 35.04 13.04
CA VAL A 288 -20.53 36.02 12.62
C VAL A 288 -21.66 36.11 13.64
N ILE A 289 -22.22 34.97 14.09
CA ILE A 289 -23.25 34.93 15.14
C ILE A 289 -22.72 35.59 16.42
N ALA A 290 -21.52 35.22 16.86
CA ALA A 290 -20.94 35.74 18.09
C ALA A 290 -20.75 37.27 18.05
N ILE A 291 -20.24 37.80 16.92
CA ILE A 291 -20.04 39.24 16.72
C ILE A 291 -21.38 39.96 16.70
N LEU A 292 -22.36 39.48 15.91
CA LEU A 292 -23.68 40.09 15.81
C LEU A 292 -24.41 40.11 17.17
N LEU A 293 -24.34 39.03 17.93
CA LEU A 293 -24.92 38.97 19.28
C LEU A 293 -24.13 39.82 20.30
N THR A 294 -22.84 40.05 20.08
CA THR A 294 -22.03 40.89 20.96
C THR A 294 -22.37 42.36 20.84
N LEU A 295 -22.57 42.82 19.60
CA LEU A 295 -22.94 44.19 19.29
C LEU A 295 -24.43 44.49 19.59
N SER A 296 -25.29 43.47 19.58
CA SER A 296 -26.72 43.62 19.90
C SER A 296 -27.03 43.99 21.36
N SER A 297 -28.26 44.44 21.59
CA SER A 297 -28.85 44.64 22.92
C SER A 297 -29.29 43.34 23.65
N VAL A 298 -29.27 42.21 22.95
CA VAL A 298 -29.75 40.89 23.43
C VAL A 298 -28.95 40.41 24.65
N SER A 299 -29.54 39.53 25.46
CA SER A 299 -28.86 38.93 26.62
C SER A 299 -27.60 38.16 26.20
N ARG A 300 -26.50 38.33 26.96
CA ARG A 300 -25.19 37.71 26.68
C ARG A 300 -25.22 36.18 26.58
N TRP A 301 -26.21 35.54 27.21
CA TRP A 301 -26.37 34.08 27.22
C TRP A 301 -26.70 33.49 25.83
N TRP A 302 -27.29 34.28 24.93
CA TRP A 302 -27.55 33.82 23.55
C TRP A 302 -26.25 33.53 22.77
N ARG A 303 -25.11 34.06 23.21
CA ARG A 303 -23.81 33.80 22.59
C ARG A 303 -23.36 32.33 22.73
N ILE A 304 -23.97 31.56 23.62
CA ILE A 304 -23.74 30.10 23.74
C ILE A 304 -24.05 29.36 22.44
N PHE A 305 -25.02 29.82 21.65
CA PHE A 305 -25.34 29.21 20.35
C PHE A 305 -24.21 29.34 19.33
N ALA A 306 -23.39 30.40 19.40
CA ALA A 306 -22.16 30.48 18.61
C ALA A 306 -21.15 29.40 19.01
N GLY A 307 -21.09 29.07 20.31
CA GLY A 307 -20.30 27.97 20.85
C GLY A 307 -20.67 26.61 20.25
N LEU A 308 -21.97 26.32 20.16
CA LEU A 308 -22.46 25.10 19.52
C LEU A 308 -22.06 25.03 18.04
N GLN A 309 -22.15 26.16 17.34
CA GLN A 309 -21.78 26.26 15.92
C GLN A 309 -20.27 26.08 15.70
N TRP A 310 -19.42 26.68 16.55
CA TRP A 310 -17.98 26.45 16.52
C TRP A 310 -17.65 24.98 16.80
N PHE A 311 -18.31 24.36 17.77
CA PHE A 311 -18.07 22.96 18.11
C PHE A 311 -18.31 22.03 16.91
N LEU A 312 -19.38 22.26 16.16
CA LEU A 312 -19.67 21.53 14.92
C LEU A 312 -18.61 21.78 13.84
N GLY A 313 -18.17 23.04 13.66
CA GLY A 313 -17.16 23.39 12.65
C GLY A 313 -15.78 22.81 12.95
N ILE A 314 -15.30 23.01 14.18
CA ILE A 314 -13.97 22.58 14.63
C ILE A 314 -13.89 21.04 14.72
N SER A 315 -14.94 20.37 15.20
CA SER A 315 -14.97 18.89 15.19
C SER A 315 -14.88 18.32 13.77
N CYS A 316 -15.62 18.89 12.82
CA CYS A 316 -15.51 18.52 11.41
C CYS A 316 -14.09 18.75 10.86
N LEU A 317 -13.44 19.87 11.20
CA LEU A 317 -12.09 20.16 10.75
C LEU A 317 -11.05 19.17 11.28
N ILE A 318 -11.09 18.88 12.58
CA ILE A 318 -10.15 17.93 13.22
C ILE A 318 -10.35 16.51 12.67
N ALA A 319 -11.60 16.07 12.51
CA ALA A 319 -11.90 14.76 11.91
C ALA A 319 -11.45 14.68 10.43
N ALA A 320 -11.76 15.71 9.64
CA ALA A 320 -11.41 15.77 8.22
C ALA A 320 -9.91 15.95 7.99
N TYR A 321 -9.16 16.52 8.94
CA TYR A 321 -7.69 16.52 8.90
C TYR A 321 -7.13 15.09 8.87
N LYS A 322 -7.76 14.17 9.61
CA LYS A 322 -7.43 12.74 9.61
C LYS A 322 -8.09 11.95 8.47
N GLY A 323 -8.84 12.61 7.60
CA GLY A 323 -9.52 11.98 6.45
C GLY A 323 -10.83 11.29 6.81
N LEU A 324 -11.46 11.68 7.92
CA LEU A 324 -12.76 11.18 8.35
C LEU A 324 -13.87 12.20 8.10
N CYS A 325 -14.97 11.74 7.51
CA CYS A 325 -16.25 12.42 7.48
C CYS A 325 -17.12 11.89 8.63
N LEU A 326 -17.57 12.77 9.52
CA LEU A 326 -18.40 12.40 10.69
C LEU A 326 -19.74 11.78 10.28
N ILE A 327 -20.35 12.25 9.19
CA ILE A 327 -21.62 11.73 8.67
C ILE A 327 -21.44 10.27 8.23
N MET A 328 -20.37 9.96 7.51
CA MET A 328 -20.08 8.59 7.07
C MET A 328 -19.69 7.69 8.23
N HIS A 329 -18.95 8.24 9.19
CA HIS A 329 -18.54 7.52 10.38
C HIS A 329 -19.76 7.03 11.19
N GLN A 330 -20.82 7.83 11.30
CA GLN A 330 -22.05 7.42 11.98
C GLN A 330 -22.69 6.16 11.39
N SER A 331 -22.58 5.97 10.07
CA SER A 331 -23.05 4.76 9.37
C SER A 331 -21.92 3.76 9.10
N HIS A 332 -20.77 3.87 9.75
CA HIS A 332 -19.53 3.11 9.51
C HIS A 332 -19.21 2.84 8.04
N ASN A 333 -19.56 3.78 7.17
CA ASN A 333 -19.40 3.65 5.74
C ASN A 333 -18.06 4.25 5.31
N ARG A 334 -17.47 3.68 4.26
CA ARG A 334 -16.33 4.24 3.52
C ARG A 334 -16.70 4.48 2.07
N ASN A 335 -15.98 5.37 1.39
CA ASN A 335 -16.09 5.50 -0.05
C ASN A 335 -15.51 4.26 -0.73
N LEU A 336 -16.25 3.76 -1.71
CA LEU A 336 -15.80 2.68 -2.57
C LEU A 336 -14.70 3.21 -3.49
N ARG A 337 -13.61 2.45 -3.65
CA ARG A 337 -12.47 2.84 -4.49
C ARG A 337 -12.85 2.79 -5.98
N PRO A 338 -12.18 3.57 -6.84
CA PRO A 338 -12.54 3.60 -8.26
C PRO A 338 -12.44 2.25 -8.96
N TRP A 339 -11.43 1.43 -8.64
CA TRP A 339 -11.29 0.08 -9.20
C TRP A 339 -12.34 -0.88 -8.66
N GLU A 340 -12.61 -0.87 -7.34
CA GLU A 340 -13.68 -1.67 -6.71
C GLU A 340 -15.05 -1.43 -7.39
N GLN A 341 -15.34 -0.18 -7.79
CA GLN A 341 -16.58 0.16 -8.50
C GLN A 341 -16.70 -0.52 -9.86
N ILE A 342 -15.58 -0.66 -10.57
CA ILE A 342 -15.55 -1.27 -11.90
C ILE A 342 -15.64 -2.78 -11.76
N LEU A 343 -14.89 -3.38 -10.83
CA LEU A 343 -14.96 -4.81 -10.56
C LEU A 343 -16.37 -5.23 -10.15
N GLN A 344 -17.03 -4.46 -9.28
CA GLN A 344 -18.44 -4.72 -8.92
C GLN A 344 -19.39 -4.59 -10.12
N GLN A 345 -19.13 -3.64 -11.02
CA GLN A 345 -19.95 -3.46 -12.20
C GLN A 345 -19.75 -4.59 -13.21
N GLU A 346 -18.51 -4.98 -13.46
CA GLU A 346 -18.17 -6.09 -14.34
C GLU A 346 -18.74 -7.42 -13.82
N ALA A 347 -18.63 -7.67 -12.51
CA ALA A 347 -19.23 -8.84 -11.89
C ALA A 347 -20.76 -8.87 -12.04
N ALA A 348 -21.44 -7.73 -11.87
CA ALA A 348 -22.89 -7.63 -12.06
C ALA A 348 -23.31 -7.80 -13.53
N ASP A 349 -22.53 -7.25 -14.47
CA ASP A 349 -22.76 -7.39 -15.90
C ASP A 349 -22.57 -8.85 -16.35
N GLU A 350 -21.56 -9.55 -15.82
CA GLU A 350 -21.36 -10.99 -16.05
C GLU A 350 -22.51 -11.84 -15.52
N GLU A 351 -22.98 -11.56 -14.30
CA GLU A 351 -24.12 -12.27 -13.70
C GLU A 351 -25.41 -12.05 -14.52
N SER A 352 -25.66 -10.82 -14.97
CA SER A 352 -26.78 -10.50 -15.86
C SER A 352 -26.66 -11.20 -17.24
N GLY A 353 -25.44 -11.28 -17.79
CA GLY A 353 -25.13 -12.02 -19.00
C GLY A 353 -25.38 -13.52 -18.88
N ARG A 354 -25.03 -14.12 -17.73
CA ARG A 354 -25.30 -15.54 -17.45
C ARG A 354 -26.80 -15.82 -17.34
N HIS A 355 -27.55 -14.99 -16.64
CA HIS A 355 -29.01 -15.15 -16.53
C HIS A 355 -29.75 -14.99 -17.87
N SER A 356 -29.26 -14.14 -18.77
CA SER A 356 -29.83 -13.99 -20.11
C SER A 356 -29.48 -15.16 -21.06
N PHE A 357 -28.30 -15.77 -20.89
CA PHE A 357 -27.94 -17.00 -21.60
C PHE A 357 -28.67 -18.23 -21.06
N GLU A 358 -28.83 -18.40 -19.74
CA GLU A 358 -29.60 -19.50 -19.14
C GLU A 358 -31.07 -19.46 -19.59
N SER A 359 -31.68 -18.27 -19.69
CA SER A 359 -33.04 -18.09 -20.24
C SER A 359 -33.18 -18.52 -21.70
N SER A 360 -32.07 -18.51 -22.46
CA SER A 360 -32.05 -18.87 -23.89
C SER A 360 -31.65 -20.34 -24.11
N SER A 361 -30.82 -20.93 -23.25
CA SER A 361 -30.34 -22.32 -23.36
C SER A 361 -31.27 -23.36 -22.72
N GLU A 362 -32.10 -22.98 -21.75
CA GLU A 362 -33.06 -23.92 -21.12
C GLU A 362 -34.24 -24.33 -22.03
N ARG A 363 -34.36 -23.74 -23.23
CA ARG A 363 -35.39 -24.15 -24.21
C ARG A 363 -34.93 -25.16 -25.27
N ARG A 364 -33.67 -25.66 -25.26
CA ARG A 364 -33.23 -26.60 -26.32
C ARG A 364 -32.25 -27.73 -25.99
N PHE A 365 -31.79 -27.98 -24.76
CA PHE A 365 -30.91 -29.14 -24.53
C PHE A 365 -31.10 -29.84 -23.18
N LYS A 366 -32.29 -30.42 -22.97
CA LYS A 366 -32.47 -31.58 -22.09
C LYS A 366 -32.56 -32.85 -22.95
N MET A 367 -31.44 -33.25 -23.55
CA MET A 367 -31.15 -34.66 -23.86
C MET A 367 -29.78 -34.80 -24.51
N THR A 368 -29.03 -35.83 -24.06
CA THR A 368 -27.72 -36.30 -24.55
C THR A 368 -26.51 -35.47 -24.11
N THR A 369 -25.33 -35.98 -23.77
CA THR A 369 -24.83 -37.24 -23.22
C THR A 369 -23.44 -36.88 -22.67
N ARG A 370 -23.10 -37.46 -21.53
CA ARG A 370 -21.78 -37.62 -20.89
C ARG A 370 -20.63 -37.86 -21.88
N THR A 371 -19.56 -37.04 -21.83
CA THR A 371 -18.11 -37.39 -21.79
C THR A 371 -17.21 -36.26 -22.33
N GLY A 372 -16.18 -35.89 -21.57
CA GLY A 372 -14.83 -35.60 -22.10
C GLY A 372 -14.48 -34.15 -22.45
N ASP A 373 -13.27 -33.77 -22.02
CA ASP A 373 -12.43 -32.63 -22.45
C ASP A 373 -12.86 -31.19 -22.09
N ASP A 374 -12.30 -30.69 -20.99
CA ASP A 374 -12.18 -29.26 -20.72
C ASP A 374 -11.01 -28.70 -21.53
N HIS A 375 -11.34 -28.24 -22.75
CA HIS A 375 -10.47 -27.40 -23.56
C HIS A 375 -10.45 -25.96 -23.02
N ASP A 376 -9.23 -25.43 -22.86
CA ASP A 376 -8.88 -24.03 -22.65
C ASP A 376 -9.80 -23.06 -23.42
N LYS A 377 -10.59 -22.28 -22.68
CA LYS A 377 -11.14 -21.03 -23.19
C LYS A 377 -10.20 -19.89 -22.83
N GLN A 378 -9.36 -19.57 -23.81
CA GLN A 378 -8.64 -18.31 -23.89
C GLN A 378 -9.67 -17.18 -24.07
N SER A 379 -9.98 -16.48 -22.98
CA SER A 379 -10.66 -15.18 -23.03
C SER A 379 -9.61 -14.09 -23.24
N ASP A 380 -9.49 -13.60 -24.48
CA ASP A 380 -8.70 -12.42 -24.84
C ASP A 380 -9.36 -11.13 -24.33
N GLY A 381 -9.42 -11.01 -23.00
CA GLY A 381 -9.74 -9.78 -22.29
C GLY A 381 -8.86 -9.76 -21.05
N VAL A 382 -8.12 -8.67 -20.85
CA VAL A 382 -7.32 -8.42 -19.63
C VAL A 382 -8.31 -8.21 -18.47
N THR A 383 -8.93 -9.29 -18.01
CA THR A 383 -9.62 -9.34 -16.73
C THR A 383 -8.53 -9.61 -15.73
N ILE A 384 -8.04 -8.57 -15.06
CA ILE A 384 -7.26 -8.72 -13.84
C ILE A 384 -8.23 -9.28 -12.81
N SER A 385 -8.44 -10.59 -12.85
CA SER A 385 -9.10 -11.30 -11.77
C SER A 385 -8.24 -11.13 -10.52
N GLU A 386 -8.85 -10.90 -9.36
CA GLU A 386 -8.16 -10.84 -8.05
C GLU A 386 -7.22 -12.05 -7.83
N THR A 387 -7.51 -13.18 -8.49
CA THR A 387 -6.67 -14.38 -8.48
C THR A 387 -5.31 -14.21 -9.18
N SER A 388 -5.19 -13.30 -10.16
CA SER A 388 -3.96 -13.07 -10.92
C SER A 388 -2.95 -12.20 -10.16
N THR A 389 -3.42 -11.19 -9.43
CA THR A 389 -2.56 -10.31 -8.62
C THR A 389 -2.01 -11.04 -7.40
N MET A 390 -2.75 -11.98 -6.82
CA MET A 390 -2.30 -12.82 -5.70
C MET A 390 -1.23 -13.86 -6.08
N SER A 391 -1.14 -14.25 -7.35
CA SER A 391 -0.22 -15.32 -7.77
C SER A 391 1.24 -14.93 -7.53
N SER A 392 2.04 -15.88 -7.04
CA SER A 392 3.50 -15.72 -6.88
C SER A 392 4.23 -15.59 -8.22
N PHE A 393 3.64 -16.11 -9.30
CA PHE A 393 4.20 -16.02 -10.65
C PHE A 393 3.20 -15.34 -11.58
N GLY A 394 3.68 -14.50 -12.48
CA GLY A 394 2.81 -13.88 -13.47
C GLY A 394 3.56 -12.87 -14.33
N PRO A 395 2.85 -12.04 -15.10
CA PRO A 395 3.46 -10.87 -15.72
C PRO A 395 3.95 -9.88 -14.64
N LYS A 396 4.68 -8.87 -15.08
CA LYS A 396 4.96 -7.69 -14.25
C LYS A 396 3.65 -7.14 -13.69
N ASN A 397 3.68 -6.59 -12.48
CA ASN A 397 2.52 -5.94 -11.84
C ASN A 397 2.18 -4.60 -12.56
N ASP A 398 2.13 -4.61 -13.89
CA ASP A 398 1.80 -3.48 -14.72
C ASP A 398 0.28 -3.38 -14.85
N VAL A 399 -0.27 -2.43 -14.11
CA VAL A 399 -1.70 -2.15 -14.06
C VAL A 399 -2.05 -0.83 -14.74
N GLN A 400 -1.13 -0.27 -15.55
CA GLN A 400 -1.31 1.03 -16.20
C GLN A 400 -2.61 1.11 -17.00
N GLU A 401 -2.91 0.10 -17.82
CA GLU A 401 -4.14 0.09 -18.63
C GLU A 401 -5.40 0.11 -17.76
N PHE A 402 -5.45 -0.73 -16.72
CA PHE A 402 -6.57 -0.79 -15.80
C PHE A 402 -6.70 0.50 -14.98
N GLU A 403 -5.57 1.08 -14.58
CA GLU A 403 -5.51 2.39 -13.93
C GLU A 403 -6.01 3.51 -14.83
N GLU A 404 -5.60 3.55 -16.08
CA GLU A 404 -6.09 4.50 -17.06
C GLU A 404 -7.59 4.36 -17.26
N LYS A 405 -8.11 3.13 -17.31
CA LYS A 405 -9.55 2.84 -17.42
C LYS A 405 -10.32 3.45 -16.26
N TRP A 406 -9.95 3.14 -15.01
CA TRP A 406 -10.69 3.67 -13.86
C TRP A 406 -10.45 5.15 -13.64
N ASN A 407 -9.26 5.67 -13.96
CA ASN A 407 -8.97 7.10 -13.94
C ASN A 407 -9.82 7.87 -14.94
N LYS A 408 -10.01 7.34 -16.16
CA LYS A 408 -10.84 7.97 -17.20
C LYS A 408 -12.30 8.03 -16.79
N ILE A 409 -12.83 6.95 -16.21
CA ILE A 409 -14.20 6.90 -15.66
C ILE A 409 -14.34 7.91 -14.51
N TYR A 410 -13.39 7.91 -13.57
CA TYR A 410 -13.42 8.81 -12.42
C TYR A 410 -13.30 10.28 -12.83
N LYS A 411 -12.41 10.62 -13.77
CA LYS A 411 -12.23 11.99 -14.28
C LYS A 411 -13.52 12.56 -14.88
N LYS A 412 -14.29 11.75 -15.62
CA LYS A 412 -15.58 12.14 -16.21
C LYS A 412 -16.68 12.46 -15.18
N LYS A 413 -16.57 12.00 -13.92
CA LYS A 413 -17.52 12.37 -12.87
C LYS A 413 -17.40 13.87 -12.54
N ASN A 414 -18.54 14.57 -12.48
CA ASN A 414 -18.58 15.94 -11.98
C ASN A 414 -18.26 15.98 -10.47
N LEU A 415 -17.99 17.18 -9.94
CA LEU A 415 -17.55 17.33 -8.54
C LEU A 415 -18.58 16.81 -7.54
N ALA A 416 -19.87 17.06 -7.75
CA ALA A 416 -20.95 16.58 -6.88
C ALA A 416 -20.99 15.04 -6.82
N ARG A 417 -20.90 14.35 -7.96
CA ARG A 417 -20.83 12.88 -8.01
C ARG A 417 -19.55 12.32 -7.38
N LYS A 418 -18.44 13.07 -7.40
CA LYS A 418 -17.21 12.70 -6.70
C LYS A 418 -17.33 12.87 -5.18
N ILE A 419 -17.97 13.94 -4.72
CA ILE A 419 -18.23 14.18 -3.30
C ILE A 419 -19.18 13.09 -2.79
N PHE A 420 -20.33 12.91 -3.43
CA PHE A 420 -21.35 11.93 -3.05
C PHE A 420 -21.18 10.59 -3.77
N ASP A 421 -19.93 10.14 -3.95
CA ASP A 421 -19.64 8.87 -4.62
C ASP A 421 -20.15 7.66 -3.80
N LYS A 422 -20.25 6.51 -4.46
CA LYS A 422 -20.71 5.25 -3.86
C LYS A 422 -19.95 4.93 -2.57
N THR A 423 -20.67 4.36 -1.61
CA THR A 423 -20.13 3.96 -0.30
C THR A 423 -20.41 2.49 -0.03
N THR A 424 -19.54 1.86 0.75
CA THR A 424 -19.72 0.50 1.25
C THR A 424 -19.47 0.47 2.76
N TRP A 425 -20.03 -0.53 3.43
CA TRP A 425 -19.86 -0.72 4.87
C TRP A 425 -18.43 -1.16 5.20
N THR A 426 -17.89 -0.65 6.30
CA THR A 426 -16.60 -1.06 6.85
C THR A 426 -16.81 -2.33 7.68
N GLN A 427 -16.46 -3.50 7.13
CA GLN A 427 -16.74 -4.79 7.77
C GLN A 427 -15.85 -5.00 9.00
N ASP A 428 -14.56 -4.65 8.90
CA ASP A 428 -13.59 -4.83 9.97
C ASP A 428 -13.93 -4.04 11.26
N GLU A 429 -14.06 -4.76 12.37
CA GLU A 429 -14.39 -4.21 13.68
C GLU A 429 -13.24 -3.40 14.29
N ASN A 430 -12.00 -3.86 14.11
CA ASN A 430 -10.82 -3.22 14.68
C ASN A 430 -10.56 -1.86 14.00
N LEU A 431 -10.83 -1.76 12.69
CA LEU A 431 -10.77 -0.50 11.96
C LEU A 431 -11.88 0.47 12.39
N ARG A 432 -13.12 -0.01 12.59
CA ARG A 432 -14.22 0.83 13.11
C ARG A 432 -13.88 1.38 14.49
N PHE A 433 -13.39 0.54 15.39
CA PHE A 433 -12.93 0.96 16.71
C PHE A 433 -11.82 2.01 16.65
N LEU A 434 -10.92 1.89 15.66
CA LEU A 434 -9.87 2.89 15.42
C LEU A 434 -10.45 4.24 14.95
N GLN A 435 -11.43 4.21 14.06
CA GLN A 435 -12.15 5.40 13.61
C GLN A 435 -12.92 6.05 14.76
N ASP A 436 -13.59 5.26 15.61
CA ASP A 436 -14.31 5.74 16.79
C ASP A 436 -13.39 6.51 17.73
N LYS A 437 -12.20 5.96 18.04
CA LYS A 437 -11.20 6.64 18.86
C LYS A 437 -10.74 7.96 18.25
N ILE A 438 -10.57 8.02 16.93
CA ILE A 438 -10.18 9.25 16.26
C ILE A 438 -11.29 10.29 16.36
N VAL A 439 -12.55 9.90 16.17
CA VAL A 439 -13.71 10.79 16.22
C VAL A 439 -13.95 11.28 17.63
N ILE A 440 -13.92 10.41 18.64
CA ILE A 440 -14.01 10.79 20.06
C ILE A 440 -12.91 11.79 20.41
N GLY A 441 -11.67 11.53 19.98
CA GLY A 441 -10.58 12.48 20.17
C GLY A 441 -10.83 13.83 19.48
N ALA A 442 -11.38 13.83 18.27
CA ALA A 442 -11.73 15.07 17.56
C ALA A 442 -12.83 15.87 18.27
N LEU A 443 -13.86 15.20 18.80
CA LEU A 443 -14.92 15.83 19.59
C LEU A 443 -14.37 16.40 20.91
N ALA A 444 -13.51 15.65 21.60
CA ALA A 444 -12.88 16.11 22.84
C ALA A 444 -11.99 17.34 22.61
N TRP A 445 -11.14 17.32 21.58
CA TRP A 445 -10.33 18.49 21.21
C TRP A 445 -11.18 19.69 20.78
N SER A 446 -12.26 19.45 20.03
CA SER A 446 -13.21 20.51 19.67
C SER A 446 -13.79 21.15 20.92
N LEU A 447 -14.25 20.37 21.90
CA LEU A 447 -14.80 20.87 23.16
C LEU A 447 -13.78 21.70 23.95
N ILE A 448 -12.53 21.22 24.04
CA ILE A 448 -11.42 21.93 24.72
C ILE A 448 -11.15 23.30 24.07
N ILE A 449 -11.29 23.41 22.75
CA ILE A 449 -11.09 24.67 22.02
C ILE A 449 -12.31 25.58 22.14
N THR A 450 -13.52 25.03 21.99
CA THR A 450 -14.74 25.83 21.87
C THR A 450 -15.27 26.30 23.21
N ALA A 451 -15.04 25.57 24.30
CA ALA A 451 -15.51 25.97 25.63
C ALA A 451 -14.85 27.29 26.12
N PRO A 452 -13.52 27.46 26.12
CA PRO A 452 -12.89 28.73 26.45
C PRO A 452 -13.33 29.87 25.52
N LEU A 453 -13.41 29.61 24.21
CA LEU A 453 -13.85 30.60 23.23
C LEU A 453 -15.28 31.09 23.55
N THR A 454 -16.19 30.18 23.89
CA THR A 454 -17.56 30.51 24.27
C THR A 454 -17.60 31.32 25.57
N ILE A 455 -16.81 30.93 26.58
CA ILE A 455 -16.71 31.66 27.86
C ILE A 455 -16.25 33.10 27.63
N ILE A 456 -15.22 33.31 26.79
CA ILE A 456 -14.71 34.64 26.45
C ILE A 456 -15.82 35.49 25.83
N PHE A 457 -16.52 34.98 24.81
CA PHE A 457 -17.57 35.75 24.15
C PHE A 457 -18.79 36.00 25.05
N VAL A 458 -19.15 35.08 25.95
CA VAL A 458 -20.23 35.30 26.92
C VAL A 458 -19.83 36.35 27.98
N ALA A 459 -18.55 36.40 28.37
CA ALA A 459 -18.05 37.35 29.35
C ALA A 459 -17.98 38.79 28.83
N LEU A 460 -17.86 39.00 27.50
CA LEU A 460 -17.85 40.33 26.91
C LEU A 460 -19.12 41.13 27.31
N PRO A 461 -19.00 42.44 27.61
CA PRO A 461 -20.15 43.27 27.90
C PRO A 461 -21.06 43.42 26.67
N LYS A 462 -22.27 43.97 26.87
CA LYS A 462 -23.17 44.29 25.77
C LYS A 462 -22.68 45.55 25.05
N GLY A 463 -22.56 45.48 23.72
CA GLY A 463 -22.15 46.63 22.90
C GLY A 463 -23.23 47.72 22.77
N LYS A 464 -24.51 47.35 22.87
CA LYS A 464 -25.68 48.26 22.72
C LYS A 464 -25.65 49.10 21.42
N PHE A 465 -25.15 48.54 20.32
CA PHE A 465 -25.08 49.25 19.03
C PHE A 465 -26.40 49.24 18.27
N TYR A 466 -27.23 48.21 18.47
CA TYR A 466 -28.55 48.04 17.87
C TYR A 466 -29.47 47.17 18.74
#